data_AF-A0A328TMU6-F1
#
_entry.id   AF-A0A328TMU6-F1
#
_cell.length_a   1.000
_cell.length_b   1.000
_cell.length_c   1.000
_cell.angle_alpha   90.00
_cell.angle_beta   90.00
_cell.angle_gamma   90.00
#
_symmetry.space_group_name_H-M   'P 1'
#
loop_
_entity.id
_entity.type
_entity.pdbx_description
1 polymer ?
#
loop_
_entity_poly.entity_id
_entity_poly.type
_entity_poly.pdbx_seq_one_letter_code
_entity_poly.pdbx_strand_id
1 'polypeptide(L)'
;MSKELERSFVNDAKEPIIERIFKLVEHYGSRAEAAAAWGININTLQNYYKRREQAPVPREMLLRQIAEREGVSVRWLVSGEGNAPKKNTKNTVFERENSFVNDIDLKLLALFGTLSSDEKQALFEVLARKGIETALYLLDEDNIKLLKMDRVVKEKILGIQHRTPEDMAHDGAEARECDADNLGEALPQSLASNKKVG
;
A
#
# COMPACT_ATOMS: atom_id res chain seq x y z
N MET A 1 1.36 62.76 -32.02
CA MET A 1 0.59 61.54 -32.30
C MET A 1 1.55 60.48 -32.79
N SER A 2 1.87 59.52 -31.94
CA SER A 2 2.67 58.35 -32.31
C SER A 2 2.02 57.14 -31.65
N LYS A 3 1.47 56.24 -32.47
CA LYS A 3 0.81 55.00 -32.06
C LYS A 3 1.82 54.12 -31.32
N GLU A 4 1.56 53.83 -30.05
CA GLU A 4 2.25 52.76 -29.35
C GLU A 4 1.73 51.42 -29.84
N LEU A 5 2.67 50.52 -30.15
CA LEU A 5 2.41 49.15 -30.56
C LEU A 5 1.74 48.39 -29.42
N GLU A 6 0.55 47.87 -29.69
CA GLU A 6 -0.08 46.80 -28.90
C GLU A 6 0.89 45.61 -28.82
N ARG A 7 1.52 45.44 -27.67
CA ARG A 7 2.18 44.18 -27.31
C ARG A 7 1.10 43.21 -26.88
N SER A 8 0.59 42.43 -27.84
CA SER A 8 -0.21 41.25 -27.55
C SER A 8 0.68 40.20 -26.87
N PHE A 9 0.55 40.02 -25.56
CA PHE A 9 1.10 38.86 -24.87
C PHE A 9 0.27 37.63 -25.24
N VAL A 10 0.66 36.92 -26.30
CA VAL A 10 0.28 35.51 -26.47
C VAL A 10 1.40 34.67 -25.86
N ASN A 11 1.43 34.61 -24.53
CA ASN A 11 2.24 33.63 -23.80
C ASN A 11 1.54 32.27 -23.80
N ASP A 12 1.16 31.78 -24.98
CA ASP A 12 0.87 30.37 -25.18
C ASP A 12 2.16 29.73 -25.72
N ALA A 13 3.19 29.76 -24.86
CA ALA A 13 4.47 29.17 -25.18
C ALA A 13 4.26 27.66 -25.27
N LYS A 14 4.00 27.18 -26.48
CA LYS A 14 3.87 25.75 -26.82
C LYS A 14 4.98 25.00 -26.11
N GLU A 15 4.60 24.09 -25.22
CA GLU A 15 5.55 23.25 -24.50
C GLU A 15 6.54 22.63 -25.51
N PRO A 16 7.86 22.69 -25.30
CA PRO A 16 8.81 22.20 -26.28
C PRO A 16 8.69 20.69 -26.45
N ILE A 17 8.95 20.19 -27.66
CA ILE A 17 8.84 18.78 -28.06
C ILE A 17 9.56 17.86 -27.07
N ILE A 18 10.72 18.31 -26.57
CA ILE A 18 11.55 17.55 -25.66
C ILE A 18 10.89 17.29 -24.30
N GLU A 19 10.10 18.23 -23.79
CA GLU A 19 9.39 18.07 -22.52
C GLU A 19 8.29 17.01 -22.63
N ARG A 20 7.59 16.97 -23.78
CA ARG A 20 6.62 15.90 -24.05
C ARG A 20 7.28 14.53 -24.17
N ILE A 21 8.48 14.45 -24.74
CA ILE A 21 9.25 13.21 -24.75
C ILE A 21 9.62 12.81 -23.32
N PHE A 22 10.07 13.75 -22.49
CA PHE A 22 10.39 13.45 -21.09
C PHE A 22 9.18 12.98 -20.29
N LYS A 23 8.00 13.55 -20.53
CA LYS A 23 6.74 13.04 -19.96
C LYS A 23 6.47 11.59 -20.31
N LEU A 24 6.85 11.15 -21.52
CA LEU A 24 6.72 9.74 -21.91
C LEU A 24 7.79 8.87 -21.25
N VAL A 25 9.03 9.37 -21.08
CA VAL A 25 10.08 8.64 -20.35
C VAL A 25 9.67 8.36 -18.90
N GLU A 26 8.92 9.25 -18.26
CA GLU A 26 8.46 9.09 -16.86
C GLU A 26 7.55 7.88 -16.64
N HIS A 27 7.00 7.27 -17.71
CA HIS A 27 6.24 6.02 -17.61
C HIS A 27 7.14 4.79 -17.38
N TYR A 28 8.45 4.91 -17.56
CA TYR A 28 9.42 3.83 -17.41
C TYR A 28 10.21 3.97 -16.11
N GLY A 29 10.65 2.84 -15.53
CA GLY A 29 11.44 2.83 -14.30
C GLY A 29 12.86 3.38 -14.50
N SER A 30 13.36 3.39 -15.74
CA SER A 30 14.62 4.05 -16.07
C SER A 30 14.68 4.61 -17.49
N ARG A 31 15.61 5.55 -17.73
CA ARG A 31 15.91 6.07 -19.08
C ARG A 31 16.42 4.98 -20.02
N ALA A 32 17.12 3.98 -19.48
CA ALA A 32 17.62 2.85 -20.26
C ALA A 32 16.47 1.99 -20.79
N GLU A 33 15.48 1.75 -19.94
CA GLU A 33 14.27 1.03 -20.26
C GLU A 33 13.43 1.75 -21.32
N ALA A 34 13.23 3.07 -21.17
CA ALA A 34 12.55 3.89 -22.18
C ALA A 34 13.27 3.82 -23.53
N ALA A 35 14.60 3.95 -23.54
CA ALA A 35 15.38 3.86 -24.76
C ALA A 35 15.26 2.48 -25.42
N ALA A 36 15.26 1.41 -24.63
CA ALA A 36 15.08 0.04 -25.11
C ALA A 36 13.66 -0.19 -25.69
N ALA A 37 12.62 0.27 -24.98
CA ALA A 37 11.22 0.14 -25.41
C ALA A 37 10.95 0.90 -26.72
N TRP A 38 11.58 2.06 -26.88
CA TRP A 38 11.49 2.84 -28.11
C TRP A 38 12.38 2.31 -29.22
N GLY A 39 13.40 1.50 -28.91
CA GLY A 39 14.40 1.04 -29.87
C GLY A 39 15.38 2.13 -30.28
N ILE A 40 15.71 3.06 -29.38
CA ILE A 40 16.66 4.15 -29.61
C ILE A 40 17.93 3.97 -28.77
N ASN A 41 19.03 4.57 -29.21
CA ASN A 41 20.27 4.51 -28.43
C ASN A 41 20.15 5.33 -27.14
N ILE A 42 20.48 4.75 -25.99
CA ILE A 42 20.43 5.41 -24.69
C ILE A 42 21.24 6.72 -24.64
N ASN A 43 22.35 6.81 -25.36
CA ASN A 43 23.15 8.03 -25.46
C ASN A 43 22.38 9.16 -26.15
N THR A 44 21.49 8.83 -27.09
CA THR A 44 20.62 9.81 -27.76
C THR A 44 19.65 10.41 -26.76
N LEU A 45 19.01 9.57 -25.95
CA LEU A 45 18.10 10.02 -24.91
C LEU A 45 18.83 10.82 -23.83
N GLN A 46 20.02 10.36 -23.38
CA GLN A 46 20.84 11.09 -22.43
C GLN A 46 21.32 12.44 -22.96
N ASN A 47 21.66 12.54 -24.24
CA ASN A 47 22.05 13.81 -24.87
C ASN A 47 20.90 14.81 -24.87
N TYR A 48 19.66 14.35 -25.05
CA TYR A 48 18.48 15.21 -24.91
C TYR A 48 18.30 15.74 -23.48
N TYR A 49 18.49 14.90 -22.46
CA TYR A 49 18.47 15.36 -21.06
C TYR A 49 19.58 16.37 -20.76
N LYS A 50 20.81 16.11 -21.23
CA LYS A 50 21.95 17.03 -21.04
C LYS A 50 21.74 18.39 -21.71
N ARG A 51 20.96 18.43 -22.79
CA ARG A 51 20.66 19.63 -23.57
C ARG A 51 19.22 20.11 -23.38
N ARG A 52 18.56 19.76 -22.27
CA ARG A 52 17.16 20.11 -22.00
C ARG A 52 16.87 21.61 -22.20
N GLU A 53 17.76 22.46 -21.70
CA GLU A 53 17.65 23.93 -21.82
C GLU A 53 17.75 24.44 -23.26
N GLN A 54 18.40 23.68 -24.15
CA GLN A 54 18.55 24.02 -25.57
C GLN A 54 17.38 23.52 -26.43
N ALA A 55 16.40 22.85 -25.81
CA ALA A 55 15.22 22.29 -26.45
C ALA A 55 15.51 21.63 -27.82
N PRO A 56 16.45 20.66 -27.90
CA PRO A 56 16.85 20.05 -29.15
C PRO A 56 15.64 19.39 -29.82
N VAL A 57 15.43 19.71 -31.10
CA VAL A 57 14.35 19.13 -31.90
C VAL A 57 14.81 17.78 -32.44
N PRO A 58 14.21 16.65 -32.02
CA PRO A 58 14.57 15.35 -32.55
C PRO A 58 14.19 15.20 -34.02
N ARG A 59 14.89 14.33 -34.74
CA ARG A 59 14.55 14.02 -36.14
C ARG A 59 13.15 13.41 -36.23
N GLU A 60 12.44 13.70 -37.32
CA GLU A 60 11.06 13.22 -37.53
C GLU A 60 10.93 11.68 -37.43
N MET A 61 11.93 10.95 -37.93
CA MET A 61 11.97 9.49 -37.84
C MET A 61 11.93 8.98 -36.39
N LEU A 62 12.66 9.66 -35.49
CA LEU A 62 12.67 9.32 -34.06
C LEU A 62 11.31 9.64 -33.42
N LEU A 63 10.72 10.78 -33.76
CA LEU A 63 9.39 11.16 -33.26
C LEU A 63 8.31 10.17 -33.70
N ARG A 64 8.38 9.70 -34.95
CA ARG A 64 7.46 8.68 -35.48
C ARG A 64 7.61 7.35 -34.75
N GLN A 65 8.85 6.94 -34.49
CA GLN A 65 9.16 5.71 -33.76
C GLN A 65 8.65 5.75 -32.32
N ILE A 66 8.88 6.87 -31.60
CA ILE A 66 8.34 7.06 -30.25
C ILE A 66 6.80 7.08 -30.29
N ALA A 67 6.21 7.80 -31.24
CA ALA A 67 4.76 7.90 -31.39
C ALA A 67 4.07 6.53 -31.56
N GLU A 68 4.63 5.68 -32.43
CA GLU A 68 4.12 4.33 -32.68
C GLU A 68 4.21 3.45 -31.44
N ARG A 69 5.33 3.51 -30.70
CA ARG A 69 5.56 2.69 -29.50
C ARG A 69 4.70 3.11 -28.30
N GLU A 70 4.46 4.41 -28.16
CA GLU A 70 3.67 5.00 -27.08
C GLU A 70 2.17 5.09 -27.41
N GLY A 71 1.79 4.78 -28.65
CA GLY A 71 0.40 4.93 -29.11
C GLY A 71 -0.09 6.38 -29.10
N VAL A 72 0.82 7.35 -29.25
CA VAL A 72 0.50 8.79 -29.36
C VAL A 72 0.58 9.25 -30.80
N SER A 73 -0.11 10.35 -31.13
CA SER A 73 0.03 10.93 -32.47
C SER A 73 1.34 11.74 -32.58
N VAL A 74 1.99 11.71 -33.74
CA VAL A 74 3.16 12.58 -34.02
C VAL A 74 2.78 14.06 -33.86
N ARG A 75 1.54 14.43 -34.23
CA ARG A 75 0.99 15.77 -34.01
C ARG A 75 0.97 16.15 -32.52
N TRP A 76 0.61 15.23 -31.63
CA TRP A 76 0.66 15.45 -30.19
C TRP A 76 2.09 15.66 -29.70
N LEU A 77 3.05 14.86 -30.17
CA LEU A 77 4.48 15.05 -29.82
C LEU A 77 5.03 16.42 -30.28
N VAL A 78 4.59 16.93 -31.44
CA VAL A 78 5.13 18.17 -32.01
C VAL A 78 4.40 19.42 -31.50
N SER A 79 3.09 19.36 -31.33
CA SER A 79 2.24 20.52 -31.06
C SER A 79 1.42 20.44 -29.78
N GLY A 80 1.37 19.26 -29.13
CA GLY A 80 0.47 19.00 -28.00
C GLY A 80 -0.98 18.74 -28.42
N GLU A 81 -1.32 18.88 -29.71
CA GLU A 81 -2.68 18.66 -30.23
C GLU A 81 -2.86 17.22 -30.72
N GLY A 82 -3.95 16.56 -30.33
CA GLY A 82 -4.34 15.24 -30.80
C GLY A 82 -4.37 14.17 -29.71
N ASN A 83 -4.20 12.90 -30.09
CA ASN A 83 -4.25 11.77 -29.17
C ASN A 83 -3.08 11.82 -28.18
N ALA A 84 -3.38 12.24 -26.96
CA ALA A 84 -2.50 12.20 -25.80
C ALA A 84 -2.20 10.75 -25.39
N PRO A 85 -1.08 10.50 -24.69
CA PRO A 85 -0.77 9.17 -24.17
C PRO A 85 -1.94 8.70 -23.33
N LYS A 86 -2.47 7.52 -23.67
CA LYS A 86 -3.37 6.81 -22.78
C LYS A 86 -2.56 6.57 -21.51
N LYS A 87 -2.90 7.27 -20.42
CA LYS A 87 -2.34 6.95 -19.10
C LYS A 87 -2.59 5.46 -18.92
N ASN A 88 -1.55 4.64 -19.03
CA ASN A 88 -1.68 3.23 -18.75
C ASN A 88 -1.92 3.15 -17.24
N THR A 89 -3.20 3.09 -16.86
CA THR A 89 -3.70 2.84 -15.51
C THR A 89 -3.26 1.47 -14.96
N LYS A 90 -2.38 0.76 -15.67
CA LYS A 90 -1.81 -0.53 -15.29
C LYS A 90 -0.52 -0.40 -14.48
N ASN A 91 0.14 0.77 -14.46
CA ASN A 91 1.40 0.97 -13.70
C ASN A 91 1.34 2.10 -12.65
N THR A 92 0.19 2.74 -12.43
CA THR A 92 0.07 3.91 -11.51
C THR A 92 -0.38 3.56 -10.08
N VAL A 93 -0.20 2.31 -9.61
CA VAL A 93 -0.53 1.95 -8.22
C VAL A 93 0.70 1.56 -7.37
N PHE A 94 1.86 1.27 -7.96
CA PHE A 94 2.96 0.70 -7.18
C PHE A 94 4.25 1.52 -7.03
N GLU A 95 4.45 2.62 -7.75
CA GLU A 95 5.73 3.33 -7.64
C GLU A 95 5.57 4.85 -7.68
N ARG A 96 5.31 5.44 -6.51
CA ARG A 96 5.97 6.66 -5.99
C ARG A 96 5.21 7.18 -4.76
N GLU A 97 5.29 6.45 -3.65
CA GLU A 97 5.33 7.03 -2.31
C GLU A 97 5.87 5.93 -1.36
N ASN A 98 6.84 6.31 -0.53
CA ASN A 98 7.57 5.49 0.47
C ASN A 98 8.76 4.65 -0.02
N SER A 99 9.89 5.37 -0.17
CA SER A 99 11.14 4.99 0.51
C SER A 99 10.82 4.26 1.83
N PHE A 100 11.27 3.00 1.94
CA PHE A 100 10.86 2.00 2.94
C PHE A 100 9.44 1.45 2.77
N VAL A 101 9.21 0.63 1.73
CA VAL A 101 8.21 -0.44 1.87
C VAL A 101 8.76 -1.33 2.98
N ASN A 102 8.19 -1.26 4.18
CA ASN A 102 8.65 -2.11 5.27
C ASN A 102 8.47 -3.56 4.80
N ASP A 103 9.39 -4.44 5.16
CA ASP A 103 9.31 -5.88 4.92
C ASP A 103 7.92 -6.45 5.29
N ILE A 104 7.26 -5.84 6.28
CA ILE A 104 5.89 -6.15 6.71
C ILE A 104 4.85 -5.85 5.62
N ASP A 105 4.94 -4.72 4.92
CA ASP A 105 3.97 -4.36 3.87
C ASP A 105 4.03 -5.36 2.71
N LEU A 106 5.24 -5.80 2.33
CA LEU A 106 5.44 -6.86 1.34
C LEU A 106 4.91 -8.20 1.84
N LYS A 107 5.14 -8.54 3.11
CA LYS A 107 4.60 -9.77 3.74
C LYS A 107 3.08 -9.77 3.81
N LEU A 108 2.45 -8.64 4.13
CA LEU A 108 1.00 -8.49 4.15
C LEU A 108 0.42 -8.61 2.74
N LEU A 109 1.03 -7.96 1.75
CA LEU A 109 0.62 -8.10 0.35
C LEU A 109 0.78 -9.54 -0.16
N ALA A 110 1.87 -10.22 0.20
CA ALA A 110 2.08 -11.62 -0.13
C ALA A 110 1.02 -12.52 0.53
N LEU A 111 0.72 -12.31 1.81
CA LEU A 111 -0.30 -13.04 2.55
C LEU A 111 -1.69 -12.82 1.97
N PHE A 112 -2.08 -11.58 1.68
CA PHE A 112 -3.36 -11.32 1.01
C PHE A 112 -3.34 -11.85 -0.42
N GLY A 113 -2.19 -11.90 -1.08
CA GLY A 113 -2.01 -12.47 -2.41
C GLY A 113 -2.38 -13.95 -2.51
N THR A 114 -2.18 -14.74 -1.46
CA THR A 114 -2.52 -16.18 -1.44
C THR A 114 -4.02 -16.46 -1.38
N LEU A 115 -4.81 -15.48 -0.92
CA LEU A 115 -6.26 -15.60 -0.81
C LEU A 115 -6.92 -15.50 -2.19
N SER A 116 -7.95 -16.31 -2.40
CA SER A 116 -8.87 -16.20 -3.54
C SER A 116 -9.67 -14.89 -3.50
N SER A 117 -10.34 -14.55 -4.60
CA SER A 117 -11.18 -13.34 -4.66
C SER A 117 -12.31 -13.38 -3.64
N ASP A 118 -12.91 -14.54 -3.43
CA ASP A 118 -14.03 -14.71 -2.50
C ASP A 118 -13.56 -14.58 -1.04
N GLU A 119 -12.38 -15.12 -0.72
CA GLU A 119 -11.77 -14.97 0.61
C GLU A 119 -11.35 -13.53 0.91
N LYS A 120 -10.81 -12.81 -0.08
CA LYS A 120 -10.51 -11.37 0.05
C LYS A 120 -11.76 -10.56 0.34
N GLN A 121 -12.84 -10.87 -0.38
CA GLN A 121 -14.12 -10.20 -0.19
C GLN A 121 -14.70 -10.49 1.20
N ALA A 122 -14.69 -11.76 1.63
CA ALA A 122 -15.15 -12.14 2.96
C ALA A 122 -14.32 -11.48 4.08
N LEU A 123 -12.99 -11.43 3.91
CA LEU A 123 -12.09 -10.76 4.85
C LEU A 123 -12.40 -9.26 4.94
N PHE A 124 -12.59 -8.60 3.79
CA PHE A 124 -12.97 -7.19 3.75
C PHE A 124 -14.28 -6.93 4.49
N GLU A 125 -15.31 -7.76 4.27
CA GLU A 125 -16.60 -7.62 4.94
C GLU A 125 -16.51 -7.78 6.45
N VAL A 126 -15.70 -8.72 6.95
CA VAL A 126 -15.46 -8.90 8.38
C VAL A 126 -14.75 -7.67 8.96
N LEU A 127 -13.69 -7.19 8.31
CA LEU A 127 -12.95 -6.00 8.74
C LEU A 127 -13.85 -4.76 8.74
N ALA A 128 -14.63 -4.57 7.69
CA ALA A 128 -15.57 -3.45 7.58
C ALA A 128 -16.62 -3.51 8.69
N ARG A 129 -17.25 -4.67 8.92
CA ARG A 129 -18.28 -4.84 9.96
C ARG A 129 -17.71 -4.58 11.35
N LYS A 130 -16.53 -5.13 11.66
CA LYS A 130 -15.88 -4.90 12.96
C LYS A 130 -15.37 -3.47 13.13
N GLY A 131 -14.92 -2.84 12.06
CA GLY A 131 -14.55 -1.43 12.07
C GLY A 131 -15.75 -0.53 12.36
N ILE A 132 -16.88 -0.77 11.69
CA ILE A 132 -18.14 -0.04 11.91
C ILE A 132 -18.65 -0.28 13.33
N GLU A 133 -18.68 -1.52 13.80
CA GLU A 133 -19.08 -1.87 15.18
C GLU A 133 -18.25 -1.09 16.21
N THR A 134 -16.93 -1.06 16.03
CA THR A 134 -16.02 -0.27 16.89
C THR A 134 -16.33 1.22 16.82
N ALA A 135 -16.52 1.78 15.63
CA ALA A 135 -16.87 3.20 15.48
C ALA A 135 -18.21 3.55 16.15
N LEU A 136 -19.19 2.64 16.11
CA LEU A 136 -20.47 2.82 16.79
C LEU A 136 -20.32 2.81 18.32
N TYR A 137 -19.46 1.96 18.88
CA TYR A 137 -19.13 2.03 20.32
C TYR A 137 -18.54 3.39 20.71
N LEU A 138 -17.80 4.03 19.81
CA LEU A 138 -17.23 5.36 20.02
C LEU A 138 -18.25 6.51 19.89
N LEU A 139 -19.50 6.25 19.50
CA LEU A 139 -20.57 7.26 19.55
C LEU A 139 -21.17 7.40 20.96
N ASP A 140 -20.95 6.42 21.83
CA ASP A 140 -21.35 6.49 23.22
C ASP A 140 -20.35 7.35 24.00
N GLU A 141 -20.85 8.47 24.55
CA GLU A 141 -20.06 9.41 25.34
C GLU A 141 -19.41 8.76 26.57
N ASP A 142 -20.02 7.73 27.16
CA ASP A 142 -19.43 7.05 28.31
C ASP A 142 -18.24 6.18 27.88
N ASN A 143 -18.30 5.55 26.70
CA ASN A 143 -17.16 4.84 26.13
C ASN A 143 -16.00 5.80 25.79
N ILE A 144 -16.31 6.98 25.25
CA ILE A 144 -15.30 8.02 25.00
C ILE A 144 -14.66 8.47 26.31
N LYS A 145 -15.46 8.70 27.36
CA LYS A 145 -14.93 9.08 28.68
C LYS A 145 -14.03 7.99 29.24
N LEU A 146 -14.43 6.72 29.18
CA LEU A 146 -13.61 5.57 29.61
C LEU A 146 -12.29 5.51 28.86
N LEU A 147 -12.29 5.70 27.53
CA LEU A 147 -11.08 5.71 26.72
C LEU A 147 -10.15 6.89 27.03
N LYS A 148 -10.70 8.04 27.46
CA LYS A 148 -9.93 9.22 27.88
C LYS A 148 -9.40 9.16 29.31
N MET A 149 -9.87 8.22 30.14
CA MET A 149 -9.39 8.09 31.52
C MET A 149 -7.88 7.83 31.58
N ASP A 150 -7.26 8.31 32.65
CA ASP A 150 -5.86 8.02 32.95
C ASP A 150 -5.63 6.50 33.13
N ARG A 151 -4.43 6.05 32.78
CA ARG A 151 -4.07 4.63 32.82
C ARG A 151 -4.23 4.04 34.22
N VAL A 152 -3.87 4.78 35.27
CA VAL A 152 -3.99 4.31 36.66
C VAL A 152 -5.46 4.07 37.06
N VAL A 153 -6.36 4.92 36.56
CA VAL A 153 -7.80 4.78 36.80
C VAL A 153 -8.37 3.58 36.04
N LYS A 154 -7.96 3.39 34.78
CA LYS A 154 -8.34 2.22 33.98
C LYS A 154 -7.89 0.91 34.62
N GLU A 155 -6.64 0.85 35.10
CA GLU A 155 -6.08 -0.33 35.75
C GLU A 155 -6.83 -0.68 37.04
N LYS A 156 -7.22 0.32 37.84
CA LYS A 156 -8.07 0.12 39.02
C LYS A 156 -9.47 -0.41 38.68
N ILE A 157 -10.12 0.15 37.66
CA ILE A 157 -11.46 -0.30 37.20
C ILE A 157 -11.40 -1.72 36.65
N LEU A 158 -10.34 -2.07 35.92
CA LEU A 158 -10.11 -3.40 35.37
C LEU A 158 -9.67 -4.43 36.44
N GLY A 159 -9.49 -4.01 37.70
CA GLY A 159 -9.04 -4.89 38.77
C GLY A 159 -7.60 -5.38 38.59
N ILE A 160 -6.79 -4.69 37.78
CA ILE A 160 -5.36 -4.99 37.61
C ILE A 160 -4.66 -4.51 38.88
N GLN A 161 -4.62 -5.36 39.90
CA GLN A 161 -3.78 -5.14 41.07
C GLN A 161 -2.32 -5.33 40.67
N HIS A 162 -1.45 -4.40 41.05
CA HIS A 162 -0.02 -4.65 41.01
C HIS A 162 0.27 -5.76 42.02
N ARG A 163 0.48 -6.98 41.53
CA ARG A 163 0.86 -8.12 42.37
C ARG A 163 2.08 -7.70 43.18
N THR A 164 1.94 -7.72 44.50
CA THR A 164 3.09 -7.58 45.37
C THR A 164 3.95 -8.85 45.26
N PRO A 165 5.25 -8.81 45.56
CA PRO A 165 6.08 -10.01 45.59
C PRO A 165 5.53 -11.11 46.50
N GLU A 166 4.77 -10.72 47.53
CA GLU A 166 4.11 -11.61 48.49
C GLU A 166 2.95 -12.38 47.85
N ASP A 167 2.17 -11.75 46.96
CA ASP A 167 1.06 -12.39 46.23
C ASP A 167 1.58 -13.47 45.25
N MET A 168 2.73 -13.24 44.61
CA MET A 168 3.37 -14.25 43.74
C MET A 168 3.94 -15.45 44.53
N ALA A 169 4.33 -15.23 45.79
CA ALA A 169 4.81 -16.30 46.65
C ALA A 169 3.67 -17.20 47.15
N HIS A 170 2.46 -16.65 47.31
CA HIS A 170 1.28 -17.39 47.75
C HIS A 170 0.74 -18.33 46.67
N ASP A 171 0.64 -17.86 45.41
CA ASP A 171 0.23 -18.68 44.26
C ASP A 171 1.14 -19.91 44.05
N GLY A 172 2.46 -19.75 44.29
CA GLY A 172 3.44 -20.84 44.16
C GLY A 172 3.43 -21.85 45.32
N ALA A 173 2.86 -21.49 46.47
CA ALA A 173 2.64 -22.40 47.59
C ALA A 173 1.37 -23.23 47.38
N GLU A 174 0.28 -22.59 46.93
CA GLU A 174 -1.00 -23.22 46.64
C GLU A 174 -0.89 -24.25 45.49
N ALA A 175 -0.07 -23.96 44.47
CA ALA A 175 0.24 -24.91 43.40
C ALA A 175 1.03 -26.15 43.87
N ARG A 176 1.84 -26.04 44.94
CA ARG A 176 2.57 -27.19 45.51
C ARG A 176 1.72 -28.05 46.43
N GLU A 177 0.67 -27.48 47.02
CA GLU A 177 -0.25 -28.20 47.91
C GLU A 177 -1.18 -29.14 47.12
N CYS A 178 -1.50 -28.81 45.85
CA CYS A 178 -2.34 -29.65 44.99
C CYS A 178 -1.64 -30.90 44.40
N ASP A 179 -0.30 -30.97 44.43
CA ASP A 179 0.47 -32.10 43.86
C ASP A 179 0.79 -33.21 44.90
N ALA A 180 0.44 -33.02 46.17
CA ALA A 180 0.86 -33.92 47.24
C ALA A 180 -0.03 -35.17 47.45
N ASP A 181 -1.26 -35.20 46.89
CA ASP A 181 -2.26 -36.21 47.27
C ASP A 181 -2.60 -37.28 46.22
N ASN A 182 -1.89 -37.35 45.08
CA ASN A 182 -2.16 -38.37 44.06
C ASN A 182 -0.92 -39.22 43.70
N LEU A 183 -0.48 -40.05 44.64
CA LEU A 183 0.38 -41.20 44.35
C LEU A 183 -0.12 -42.45 45.07
N GLY A 184 -0.86 -43.29 44.35
CA GLY A 184 -0.93 -44.73 44.63
C GLY A 184 -2.32 -45.33 44.65
N GLU A 185 -2.83 -45.76 43.48
CA GLU A 185 -3.11 -47.18 43.20
C GLU A 185 -3.78 -47.32 41.83
N ALA A 186 -3.05 -47.90 40.89
CA ALA A 186 -3.60 -48.45 39.65
C ALA A 186 -3.69 -49.96 39.81
N LEU A 187 -4.82 -50.57 39.44
CA LEU A 187 -4.92 -51.74 38.54
C LEU A 187 -6.40 -52.13 38.29
N PRO A 188 -6.69 -52.93 37.24
CA PRO A 188 -7.81 -52.74 36.33
C PRO A 188 -8.80 -53.90 36.40
N GLN A 189 -10.04 -53.72 35.92
CA GLN A 189 -10.80 -54.81 35.30
C GLN A 189 -12.06 -54.31 34.58
N SER A 190 -12.02 -54.45 33.25
CA SER A 190 -13.04 -55.09 32.40
C SER A 190 -14.49 -55.06 32.89
N LEU A 191 -15.39 -54.41 32.13
CA LEU A 191 -16.75 -54.94 31.95
C LEU A 191 -17.23 -54.76 30.50
N ALA A 192 -17.50 -55.91 29.91
CA ALA A 192 -18.01 -56.13 28.58
C ALA A 192 -19.45 -55.61 28.39
N SER A 193 -19.74 -55.33 27.12
CA SER A 193 -21.07 -55.35 26.51
C SER A 193 -21.98 -56.43 27.07
N ASN A 194 -23.20 -56.08 27.45
CA ASN A 194 -24.36 -56.88 27.05
C ASN A 194 -25.66 -56.08 26.99
N LYS A 195 -26.16 -56.05 25.77
CA LYS A 195 -27.53 -55.77 25.32
C LYS A 195 -28.52 -56.69 26.05
N LYS A 196 -29.64 -56.15 26.54
CA LYS A 196 -30.89 -56.92 26.58
C LYS A 196 -32.12 -56.03 26.49
N VAL A 197 -32.92 -56.38 25.50
CA VAL A 197 -34.29 -55.98 25.20
C VAL A 197 -35.23 -56.67 26.19
N GLY A 198 -36.28 -55.98 26.59
CA GLY A 198 -37.43 -56.50 27.34
C GLY A 198 -38.44 -55.40 27.55
#